data_AF-A0A9E4SXB0-F1
#
_entry.id   AF-A0A9E4SXB0-F1
#
_cell.length_a   1.000
_cell.length_b   1.000
_cell.length_c   1.000
_cell.angle_alpha   90.00
_cell.angle_beta   90.00
_cell.angle_gamma   90.00
#
_symmetry.space_group_name_H-M   'P 1'
#
loop_
_entity.id
_entity.type
_entity.pdbx_description
1 polymer ?
#
loop_
_entity_poly.entity_id
_entity_poly.type
_entity_poly.pdbx_seq_one_letter_code
_entity_poly.pdbx_strand_id
1 'polypeptide(L)'
;RDVGRMIERLATIPMPSQTVFNAATGVVSTFEEMAAAAKTALPGLDARIEPSLASAPEPLDITAAREVLEWEPAYSLEEAFADYVEEFRRANA
;
A
#
# COMPACT_ATOMS: atom_id res chain seq x y z
N ARG A 1 -3.84 0.48 -6.11
CA ARG A 1 -5.23 -0.02 -6.26
C ARG A 1 -6.07 0.12 -5.00
N ASP A 2 -5.57 -0.28 -3.82
CA ASP A 2 -6.34 -0.27 -2.57
C ASP A 2 -6.96 1.08 -2.18
N VAL A 3 -6.19 2.16 -2.28
CA VAL A 3 -6.69 3.53 -2.02
C VAL A 3 -7.87 3.87 -2.94
N GLY A 4 -7.83 3.44 -4.21
CA GLY A 4 -8.94 3.65 -5.14
C GLY A 4 -10.22 2.97 -4.69
N ARG A 5 -10.14 1.73 -4.21
CA ARG A 5 -11.31 1.01 -3.64
C ARG A 5 -11.85 1.69 -2.39
N MET A 6 -10.98 2.26 -1.56
CA MET A 6 -11.40 3.02 -0.39
C MET A 6 -12.14 4.30 -0.78
N ILE A 7 -11.64 5.03 -1.78
CA ILE A 7 -12.28 6.24 -2.32
C ILE A 7 -13.65 5.92 -2.90
N GLU A 8 -13.77 4.83 -3.67
CA GLU A 8 -15.05 4.36 -4.20
C GLU A 8 -16.05 4.07 -3.07
N ARG A 9 -15.59 3.43 -1.98
CA ARG A 9 -16.43 3.16 -0.82
C ARG A 9 -16.88 4.45 -0.11
N LEU A 10 -15.96 5.39 0.10
CA LEU A 10 -16.26 6.71 0.67
C LEU A 10 -17.28 7.49 -0.15
N ALA A 11 -17.22 7.37 -1.49
CA ALA A 11 -18.13 8.07 -2.40
C ALA A 11 -19.55 7.47 -2.44
N THR A 12 -19.77 6.28 -1.87
CA THR A 12 -21.01 5.51 -2.02
C THR A 12 -21.79 5.29 -0.73
N ILE A 13 -21.20 5.59 0.43
CA ILE A 13 -21.87 5.48 1.73
C ILE A 13 -22.53 6.81 2.16
N PRO A 14 -23.55 6.78 3.03
CA PRO A 14 -23.99 7.98 3.74
C PRO A 14 -22.84 8.61 4.52
N MET A 15 -22.84 9.93 4.66
CA MET A 15 -21.78 10.66 5.36
C MET A 15 -21.58 10.11 6.80
N PRO A 16 -20.43 9.52 7.12
CA PRO A 16 -20.12 9.06 8.47
C PRO A 16 -19.85 10.23 9.40
N SER A 17 -19.99 10.00 10.71
CA SER A 17 -19.65 10.99 11.75
C SER A 17 -18.16 11.32 11.78
N GLN A 18 -17.30 10.33 11.50
CA GLN A 18 -15.88 10.50 11.28
C GLN A 18 -15.60 10.72 9.79
N THR A 19 -14.85 11.76 9.43
CA THR A 19 -14.60 12.14 8.03
C THR A 19 -13.14 11.98 7.58
N VAL A 20 -12.27 11.51 8.48
CA VAL A 20 -10.84 11.29 8.20
C VAL A 20 -10.51 9.83 8.49
N PHE A 21 -9.86 9.16 7.54
CA PHE A 21 -9.53 7.74 7.64
C PHE A 21 -8.09 7.49 7.19
N ASN A 22 -7.40 6.57 7.85
CA ASN A 22 -6.10 6.09 7.39
C ASN A 22 -6.28 5.11 6.23
N ALA A 23 -5.59 5.37 5.12
CA ALA A 23 -5.54 4.48 3.96
C ALA A 23 -4.18 3.78 3.94
N ALA A 24 -4.07 2.66 4.65
CA ALA A 24 -2.82 1.93 4.84
C ALA A 24 -3.03 0.41 4.78
N THR A 25 -1.94 -0.34 4.80
CA THR A 25 -1.95 -1.81 4.81
C THR A 25 -2.24 -2.40 6.20
N GLY A 26 -2.21 -1.59 7.25
CA GLY A 26 -2.33 -2.04 8.64
C GLY A 26 -1.07 -2.73 9.19
N VAL A 27 0.00 -2.81 8.40
CA VAL A 27 1.30 -3.36 8.79
C VAL A 27 2.41 -2.37 8.42
N VAL A 28 3.49 -2.36 9.20
CA VAL A 28 4.69 -1.57 8.88
C VAL A 28 5.69 -2.50 8.21
N SER A 29 6.01 -2.24 6.95
CA SER A 29 7.04 -2.97 6.22
C SER A 29 8.42 -2.33 6.39
N THR A 30 9.44 -3.17 6.53
CA THR A 30 10.85 -2.78 6.53
C THR A 30 11.36 -2.52 5.12
N PHE A 31 12.50 -1.84 4.99
CA PHE A 31 13.15 -1.65 3.69
C PHE A 31 13.59 -2.97 3.07
N GLU A 32 14.02 -3.92 3.90
CA GLU A 32 14.40 -5.27 3.50
C GLU A 32 13.21 -6.03 2.89
N GLU A 33 12.04 -5.98 3.52
CA GLU A 33 10.81 -6.59 3.00
C GLU A 33 10.38 -5.94 1.68
N MET A 34 10.44 -4.61 1.57
CA MET A 34 10.15 -3.90 0.32
C MET A 34 11.12 -4.30 -0.79
N ALA A 35 12.43 -4.36 -0.51
CA ALA A 35 13.42 -4.76 -1.50
C ALA A 35 13.24 -6.22 -1.94
N ALA A 36 12.91 -7.12 -1.01
CA ALA A 36 12.62 -8.51 -1.31
C ALA A 36 11.38 -8.66 -2.20
N ALA A 37 10.28 -7.99 -1.86
CA ALA A 37 9.05 -8.00 -2.66
C ALA A 37 9.27 -7.43 -4.07
N ALA A 38 10.00 -6.31 -4.18
CA ALA A 38 10.36 -5.71 -5.46
C ALA A 38 11.20 -6.65 -6.33
N LYS A 39 12.16 -7.37 -5.73
CA LYS A 39 13.00 -8.35 -6.45
C LYS A 39 12.22 -9.55 -6.98
N THR A 40 11.12 -9.94 -6.32
CA THR A 40 10.20 -10.96 -6.84
C THR A 40 9.54 -10.49 -8.15
N ALA A 41 9.10 -9.23 -8.22
CA ALA A 41 8.50 -8.65 -9.43
C ALA A 41 9.54 -8.29 -10.51
N LEU A 42 10.78 -7.99 -10.11
CA LEU A 42 11.90 -7.62 -10.97
C LEU A 42 13.14 -8.44 -10.61
N PRO A 43 13.30 -9.67 -11.13
CA PRO A 43 14.42 -10.54 -10.77
C PRO A 43 15.81 -9.96 -11.08
N GLY A 44 15.89 -9.04 -12.04
CA GLY A 44 17.12 -8.31 -12.40
C GLY A 44 17.38 -7.04 -11.60
N LEU A 45 16.55 -6.72 -10.59
CA LEU A 45 16.74 -5.55 -9.75
C LEU A 45 18.01 -5.69 -8.91
N ASP A 46 18.97 -4.80 -9.15
CA ASP A 46 20.14 -4.60 -8.28
C ASP A 46 19.85 -3.42 -7.35
N ALA A 47 19.43 -3.74 -6.12
CA ALA A 47 19.09 -2.76 -5.10
C ALA A 47 20.04 -2.87 -3.91
N ARG A 48 20.50 -1.72 -3.42
CA ARG A 48 21.31 -1.60 -2.22
C ARG A 48 20.60 -0.70 -1.22
N ILE A 49 20.42 -1.17 0.00
CA ILE A 49 19.92 -0.37 1.12
C ILE A 49 21.13 0.32 1.75
N GLU A 50 21.14 1.65 1.75
CA GLU A 50 22.16 2.45 2.41
C GLU A 50 21.70 2.90 3.79
N PRO A 51 22.56 2.85 4.83
CA PRO A 51 22.20 3.37 6.14
C PRO A 51 21.91 4.87 6.08
N SER A 52 20.72 5.28 6.52
CA SER A 52 20.37 6.69 6.72
C SER A 52 19.95 6.93 8.17
N LEU A 53 19.68 8.19 8.51
CA LEU A 53 18.86 8.47 9.70
C LEU A 53 17.55 7.69 9.54
N ALA A 54 17.31 6.75 10.44
CA ALA A 54 16.11 5.95 10.42
C ALA A 54 14.90 6.88 10.66
N SER A 55 13.95 6.90 9.73
CA SER A 55 12.65 7.47 10.01
C SER A 55 11.98 6.64 11.11
N ALA A 56 11.35 7.32 12.08
CA ALA A 56 10.55 6.61 13.06
C ALA A 56 9.43 5.85 12.32
N PRO A 57 9.10 4.61 12.71
CA PRO A 57 7.96 3.91 12.14
C PRO A 57 6.69 4.72 12.47
N GLU A 58 5.88 4.97 11.45
CA GLU A 58 4.59 5.65 11.56
C GLU A 58 3.48 4.64 11.31
N PRO A 59 3.14 3.78 12.30
CA PRO A 59 2.07 2.81 12.14
C PRO A 59 0.74 3.55 12.02
N LEU A 60 0.00 3.26 10.94
CA LEU A 60 -1.33 3.81 10.71
C LEU A 60 -2.39 2.79 11.12
N ASP A 61 -3.23 3.18 12.08
CA ASP A 61 -4.37 2.38 12.53
C ASP A 61 -5.51 2.45 11.52
N ILE A 62 -5.90 1.29 10.96
CA ILE A 62 -6.97 1.16 9.96
C ILE A 62 -8.31 0.69 10.55
N THR A 63 -8.43 0.61 11.88
CA THR A 63 -9.65 0.12 12.55
C THR A 63 -10.91 0.86 12.09
N ALA A 64 -10.86 2.19 12.01
CA ALA A 64 -11.99 2.99 11.55
C ALA A 64 -12.39 2.70 10.08
N ALA A 65 -11.41 2.42 9.21
CA ALA A 65 -11.71 2.06 7.83
C ALA A 65 -12.40 0.68 7.75
N ARG A 66 -11.98 -0.27 8.59
CA ARG A 66 -12.60 -1.60 8.68
C ARG A 66 -14.02 -1.54 9.24
N GLU A 67 -14.24 -0.78 10.31
CA GLU A 67 -15.53 -0.74 11.00
C GLU A 67 -16.57 0.15 10.32
N VAL A 68 -16.17 1.32 9.79
CA VAL A 68 -17.10 2.31 9.23
C VAL A 68 -17.27 2.13 7.73
N LEU A 69 -16.18 1.86 7.02
CA LEU A 69 -16.21 1.72 5.56
C LEU A 69 -16.37 0.27 5.12
N GLU A 70 -16.25 -0.69 6.04
CA GLU A 70 -16.17 -2.13 5.69
C GLU A 70 -15.05 -2.39 4.69
N TRP A 71 -13.95 -1.64 4.83
CA TRP A 71 -12.81 -1.66 3.91
C TRP A 71 -11.56 -2.20 4.59
N GLU A 72 -10.81 -3.02 3.85
CA GLU A 72 -9.46 -3.45 4.19
C GLU A 72 -8.62 -3.59 2.90
N PRO A 73 -7.29 -3.41 2.98
CA PRO A 73 -6.39 -3.66 1.86
C PRO A 73 -6.54 -5.10 1.38
N ALA A 74 -6.48 -5.32 0.07
CA ALA A 74 -6.63 -6.67 -0.51
C ALA A 74 -5.43 -7.13 -1.31
N TYR A 75 -4.42 -6.28 -1.48
CA TYR A 75 -3.22 -6.64 -2.22
C TYR A 75 -2.05 -6.75 -1.25
N SER A 76 -1.29 -7.84 -1.37
CA SER A 76 0.00 -7.97 -0.69
C SER A 76 1.02 -7.00 -1.28
N LEU A 77 2.16 -6.84 -0.58
CA LEU A 77 3.26 -6.01 -1.08
C LEU A 77 3.82 -6.54 -2.41
N GLU A 78 3.95 -7.87 -2.54
CA GLU A 78 4.38 -8.54 -3.76
C GLU A 78 3.40 -8.34 -4.92
N GLU A 79 2.09 -8.51 -4.65
CA GLU A 79 1.04 -8.28 -5.65
C GLU A 79 1.03 -6.82 -6.12
N ALA A 80 1.19 -5.88 -5.20
CA ALA A 80 1.27 -4.46 -5.50
C ALA A 80 2.49 -4.11 -6.38
N PHE A 81 3.68 -4.66 -6.09
CA PHE A 81 4.85 -4.46 -6.93
C PHE A 81 4.70 -5.10 -8.32
N ALA A 82 4.18 -6.32 -8.39
CA ALA A 82 3.96 -7.01 -9.67
C ALA A 82 3.01 -6.21 -10.57
N ASP A 83 1.89 -5.76 -10.01
CA ASP A 83 0.91 -4.93 -10.71
C ASP A 83 1.50 -3.60 -11.18
N TYR A 84 2.25 -2.91 -10.31
CA TYR A 84 2.89 -1.65 -10.65
C TYR A 84 3.91 -1.80 -11.79
N VAL A 85 4.70 -2.88 -11.78
CA VAL A 85 5.66 -3.18 -12.84
C VAL A 85 4.97 -3.46 -14.17
N GLU A 86 3.84 -4.19 -14.17
CA GLU A 86 3.05 -4.43 -15.37
C GLU A 86 2.48 -3.12 -15.93
N GLU A 87 1.91 -2.27 -15.08
CA GLU A 87 1.43 -0.95 -15.46
C GLU A 87 2.54 -0.09 -16.07
N PHE A 88 3.70 -0.04 -15.41
CA PHE A 88 4.86 0.69 -15.92
C PHE A 88 5.31 0.19 -17.29
N ARG A 89 5.38 -1.12 -17.51
CA ARG A 89 5.73 -1.70 -18.82
C ARG A 89 4.70 -1.33 -19.90
N ARG A 90 3.41 -1.38 -19.59
CA ARG A 90 2.34 -0.98 -20.53
C ARG A 90 2.43 0.48 -20.93
N ALA A 91 2.77 1.37 -20.00
CA ALA A 91 2.90 2.80 -20.27
C ALA A 91 4.13 3.17 -21.10
N ASN A 92 5.14 2.29 -21.18
CA ASN A 92 6.42 2.53 -21.87
C ASN A 92 6.62 1.62 -23.10
N ALA A 93 5.59 0.88 -23.53
CA ALA A 93 5.59 0.08 -24.75
C ALA A 93 5.04 0.88 -25.94
#